data_AF-A0A9W5B4N3-F1
#
_entry.id   AF-A0A9W5B4N3-F1
#
_cell.length_a   1.000
_cell.length_b   1.000
_cell.length_c   1.000
_cell.angle_alpha   90.00
_cell.angle_beta   90.00
_cell.angle_gamma   90.00
#
_symmetry.space_group_name_H-M   'P 1'
#
loop_
_entity.id
_entity.type
_entity.pdbx_description
1 polymer ?
#
loop_
_entity_poly.entity_id
_entity_poly.type
_entity_poly.pdbx_seq_one_letter_code
_entity_poly.pdbx_strand_id
1 'polypeptide(L)'
;MRLLNVSILLASAALAGCTVTAASGPDAATIESNASVKFGSKDKKKTAGVDYALIDINSSVLNYVGDTTTTTLLGSFGGGKGGVPALPMGVGDVVQVAIFESQAGGLFIPNDAGSRPGNFISLPNQTVDREGNISVPYAGKIRATGRNVEDVQSEIEERLANRAIEPQVLITKISSRSAQASVLGDVKEPTKVQLSEAGDRVLDVISYAKGLSAPNIESYVTLIRRGKTARVNYNHLVSTPSENIYVVPGDTIMVERERRTYLAFGASGLNGRFEFEDADLKLSDALGKAGGLLDSRADPAQVYVYRIVKRDLLVKLGINTSKFAGQDVPVIFRANLRDPSTFFASTKFPMQDRDIIYVTNSQATELYKFLDLVGSVPATTGNVAEDVLATRNAIRAF
;
A
#
# COMPACT_ATOMS: atom_id res chain seq x y z
N MET A 1 57.87 -41.63 -23.27
CA MET A 1 57.42 -40.27 -23.67
C MET A 1 55.95 -40.17 -24.09
N ARG A 2 55.33 -41.18 -24.74
CA ARG A 2 53.90 -41.10 -25.13
C ARG A 2 52.89 -41.25 -23.96
N LEU A 3 53.24 -42.01 -22.91
CA LEU A 3 52.36 -42.20 -21.75
C LEU A 3 52.28 -40.98 -20.81
N LEU A 4 53.33 -40.16 -20.76
CA LEU A 4 53.36 -38.96 -19.89
C LEU A 4 52.46 -37.84 -20.43
N ASN A 5 52.36 -37.71 -21.76
CA ASN A 5 51.50 -36.70 -22.40
C ASN A 5 50.01 -37.06 -22.30
N VAL A 6 49.66 -38.34 -22.24
CA VAL A 6 48.26 -38.78 -22.07
C VAL A 6 47.79 -38.56 -20.63
N SER A 7 48.66 -38.77 -19.63
CA SER A 7 48.33 -38.50 -18.23
C SER A 7 48.18 -37.00 -17.92
N ILE A 8 48.93 -36.13 -18.61
CA ILE A 8 48.79 -34.67 -18.47
C ILE A 8 47.50 -34.16 -19.14
N LEU A 9 47.09 -34.74 -20.28
CA LEU A 9 45.79 -34.43 -20.91
C LEU A 9 44.59 -34.97 -20.11
N LEU A 10 44.71 -36.15 -19.48
CA LEU A 10 43.64 -36.69 -18.61
C LEU A 10 43.52 -35.93 -17.29
N ALA A 11 44.64 -35.47 -16.71
CA ALA A 11 44.61 -34.68 -15.49
C ALA A 11 44.03 -33.27 -15.71
N SER A 12 44.25 -32.65 -16.87
CA SER A 12 43.65 -31.35 -17.22
C SER A 12 42.15 -31.46 -17.53
N ALA A 13 41.67 -32.59 -18.04
CA ALA A 13 40.24 -32.86 -18.18
C ALA A 13 39.53 -33.15 -16.84
N ALA A 14 40.24 -33.71 -15.85
CA ALA A 14 39.69 -34.02 -14.53
C ALA A 14 39.54 -32.80 -13.60
N LEU A 15 40.25 -31.70 -13.84
CA LEU A 15 40.10 -30.44 -13.09
C LEU A 15 38.97 -29.53 -13.62
N ALA A 16 38.38 -29.83 -14.77
CA ALA A 16 37.29 -29.02 -15.35
C ALA A 16 35.94 -29.16 -14.63
N GLY A 17 35.85 -30.00 -13.59
CA GLY A 17 34.58 -30.33 -12.94
C GLY A 17 34.17 -29.46 -11.74
N CYS A 18 35.05 -28.63 -11.17
CA CYS A 18 34.81 -27.99 -9.87
C CYS A 18 35.23 -26.52 -9.79
N THR A 19 35.07 -25.73 -10.85
CA THR A 19 35.21 -24.26 -10.77
C THR A 19 33.86 -23.58 -10.96
N VAL A 20 32.94 -23.81 -10.01
CA VAL A 20 31.91 -22.80 -9.75
C VAL A 20 32.65 -21.63 -9.13
N THR A 21 33.05 -20.66 -9.96
CA THR A 21 33.59 -19.40 -9.46
C THR A 21 32.59 -18.80 -8.48
N ALA A 22 33.06 -18.21 -7.38
CA ALA A 22 32.16 -17.59 -6.41
C ALA A 22 31.22 -16.57 -7.10
N ALA A 23 29.92 -16.84 -7.04
CA ALA A 23 28.87 -16.02 -7.60
C ALA A 23 27.95 -15.54 -6.47
N SER A 24 27.49 -14.30 -6.55
CA SER A 24 26.59 -13.70 -5.55
C SER A 24 25.13 -14.19 -5.69
N GLY A 25 24.85 -15.09 -6.64
CA GLY A 25 23.52 -15.62 -6.93
C GLY A 25 23.53 -16.46 -8.22
N PRO A 26 22.35 -16.88 -8.71
CA PRO A 26 22.24 -17.74 -9.89
C PRO A 26 22.71 -17.00 -11.16
N ASP A 27 23.35 -17.71 -12.07
CA ASP A 27 23.68 -17.19 -13.39
C ASP A 27 22.46 -17.22 -14.33
N ALA A 28 22.56 -16.51 -15.45
CA ALA A 28 21.46 -16.44 -16.42
C ALA A 28 21.08 -17.82 -16.97
N ALA A 29 22.04 -18.72 -17.18
CA ALA A 29 21.75 -20.06 -17.69
C ALA A 29 20.94 -20.89 -16.68
N THR A 30 21.22 -20.79 -15.38
CA THR A 30 20.44 -21.48 -14.33
C THR A 30 19.02 -20.91 -14.20
N ILE A 31 18.85 -19.59 -14.29
CA ILE A 31 17.52 -18.96 -14.26
C ILE A 31 16.70 -19.39 -15.49
N GLU A 32 17.32 -19.42 -16.67
CA GLU A 32 16.63 -19.84 -17.88
C GLU A 32 16.34 -21.34 -17.87
N SER A 33 17.26 -22.21 -17.44
CA SER A 33 17.06 -23.66 -17.50
C SER A 33 15.98 -24.14 -16.53
N ASN A 34 15.86 -23.49 -15.36
CA ASN A 34 14.99 -23.93 -14.27
C ASN A 34 13.56 -23.37 -14.33
N ALA A 35 13.25 -22.47 -15.27
CA ALA A 35 11.91 -21.89 -15.40
C ALA A 35 10.84 -22.95 -15.76
N SER A 36 9.77 -23.03 -14.95
CA SER A 36 8.67 -23.98 -15.13
C SER A 36 7.79 -23.62 -16.33
N VAL A 37 7.66 -22.32 -16.61
CA VAL A 37 6.99 -21.76 -17.79
C VAL A 37 7.84 -20.61 -18.35
N LYS A 38 8.01 -20.57 -19.66
CA LYS A 38 8.71 -19.48 -20.37
C LYS A 38 7.74 -18.82 -21.33
N PHE A 39 7.64 -17.50 -21.27
CA PHE A 39 6.88 -16.70 -22.22
C PHE A 39 7.87 -15.83 -23.01
N GLY A 40 8.22 -16.27 -24.23
CA GLY A 40 9.19 -15.60 -25.11
C GLY A 40 10.32 -16.46 -25.68
N SER A 41 10.60 -17.66 -25.12
CA SER A 41 11.62 -18.60 -25.65
C SER A 41 11.34 -20.06 -25.26
N LYS A 42 11.79 -21.02 -26.07
CA LYS A 42 11.51 -22.46 -25.94
C LYS A 42 12.57 -23.21 -25.09
N ASP A 43 12.10 -24.35 -24.55
CA ASP A 43 12.80 -25.48 -23.91
C ASP A 43 13.08 -25.53 -22.39
N LYS A 44 12.97 -26.78 -21.89
CA LYS A 44 12.82 -27.24 -20.51
C LYS A 44 14.03 -28.05 -20.02
N LYS A 45 14.36 -27.94 -18.73
CA LYS A 45 14.76 -29.07 -17.88
C LYS A 45 14.37 -28.80 -16.42
N LYS A 46 14.04 -29.83 -15.65
CA LYS A 46 13.58 -29.71 -14.25
C LYS A 46 14.77 -29.85 -13.29
N THR A 47 14.82 -28.99 -12.28
CA THR A 47 15.68 -29.15 -11.09
C THR A 47 14.93 -28.67 -9.85
N ALA A 48 15.23 -29.25 -8.69
CA ALA A 48 14.50 -29.06 -7.44
C ALA A 48 14.58 -27.60 -6.93
N GLY A 49 13.42 -26.95 -6.84
CA GLY A 49 13.25 -25.57 -6.40
C GLY A 49 11.78 -25.16 -6.43
N VAL A 50 11.47 -23.93 -6.01
CA VAL A 50 10.13 -23.35 -6.16
C VAL A 50 9.84 -23.14 -7.65
N ASP A 51 8.70 -23.63 -8.14
CA ASP A 51 8.29 -23.42 -9.53
C ASP A 51 8.03 -21.93 -9.82
N TYR A 52 8.57 -21.41 -10.92
CA TYR A 52 8.37 -20.02 -11.35
C TYR A 52 8.15 -19.88 -12.86
N ALA A 53 7.53 -18.76 -13.26
CA ALA A 53 7.41 -18.35 -14.65
C ALA A 53 8.48 -17.30 -15.01
N LEU A 54 9.12 -17.42 -16.17
CA LEU A 54 10.03 -16.43 -16.74
C LEU A 54 9.33 -15.67 -17.87
N ILE A 55 9.25 -14.34 -17.74
CA ILE A 55 8.52 -13.46 -18.66
C ILE A 55 9.42 -12.31 -19.11
N ASP A 56 9.53 -12.09 -20.42
CA ASP A 56 10.23 -10.92 -20.95
C ASP A 56 9.42 -9.64 -20.84
N ILE A 57 10.01 -8.57 -20.32
CA ILE A 57 9.37 -7.26 -20.28
C ILE A 57 9.30 -6.70 -21.70
N ASN A 58 8.09 -6.56 -22.21
CA ASN A 58 7.79 -5.99 -23.52
C ASN A 58 6.44 -5.26 -23.50
N SER A 59 6.07 -4.63 -24.61
CA SER A 59 4.81 -3.90 -24.75
C SER A 59 3.55 -4.72 -24.45
N SER A 60 3.56 -6.04 -24.71
CA SER A 60 2.42 -6.91 -24.44
C SER A 60 2.21 -7.09 -22.94
N VAL A 61 3.28 -7.28 -22.18
CA VAL A 61 3.24 -7.49 -20.72
C VAL A 61 2.89 -6.21 -19.98
N LEU A 62 3.38 -5.05 -20.44
CA LEU A 62 3.14 -3.75 -19.79
C LEU A 62 1.65 -3.40 -19.65
N ASN A 63 0.81 -3.85 -20.58
CA ASN A 63 -0.64 -3.59 -20.53
C ASN A 63 -1.35 -4.32 -19.38
N TYR A 64 -0.75 -5.38 -18.83
CA TYR A 64 -1.37 -6.21 -17.79
C TYR A 64 -0.72 -6.03 -16.42
N VAL A 65 0.55 -5.63 -16.36
CA VAL A 65 1.29 -5.47 -15.10
C VAL A 65 0.88 -4.19 -14.32
N GLY A 66 0.24 -3.22 -14.98
CA GLY A 66 -0.23 -1.99 -14.34
C GLY A 66 -1.53 -2.12 -13.53
N ASP A 67 -2.34 -3.16 -13.77
CA ASP A 67 -3.68 -3.28 -13.21
C ASP A 67 -3.65 -3.99 -11.86
N THR A 68 -3.02 -3.34 -10.86
CA THR A 68 -3.13 -3.81 -9.48
C THR A 68 -4.51 -3.39 -9.01
N THR A 69 -5.43 -4.34 -8.85
CA THR A 69 -6.78 -4.09 -8.34
C THR A 69 -6.70 -3.46 -6.95
N THR A 70 -6.67 -2.13 -6.88
CA THR A 70 -6.81 -1.39 -5.63
C THR A 70 -8.28 -1.46 -5.26
N THR A 71 -8.56 -1.96 -4.05
CA THR A 71 -9.92 -1.83 -3.49
C THR A 71 -10.26 -0.35 -3.43
N THR A 72 -11.37 0.05 -4.04
CA THR A 72 -11.84 1.44 -4.00
C THR A 72 -12.86 1.60 -2.88
N LEU A 73 -12.86 2.76 -2.22
CA LEU A 73 -13.92 3.12 -1.27
C LEU A 73 -15.26 3.20 -2.02
N LEU A 74 -15.22 3.80 -3.22
CA LEU A 74 -16.36 3.91 -4.11
C LEU A 74 -16.96 2.55 -4.47
N GLY A 75 -16.14 1.59 -4.88
CA GLY A 75 -16.60 0.26 -5.29
C GLY A 75 -17.15 -0.56 -4.13
N SER A 76 -16.62 -0.35 -2.93
CA SER A 76 -16.99 -1.14 -1.74
C SER A 76 -18.24 -0.61 -1.04
N PHE A 77 -18.42 0.71 -1.02
CA PHE A 77 -19.50 1.37 -0.28
C PHE A 77 -20.51 2.10 -1.17
N GLY A 78 -20.22 2.24 -2.47
CA GLY A 78 -20.98 3.07 -3.40
C GLY A 78 -20.63 4.56 -3.27
N GLY A 79 -20.85 5.32 -4.35
CA GLY A 79 -20.47 6.74 -4.41
C GLY A 79 -21.44 7.71 -3.76
N GLY A 80 -22.36 7.19 -2.94
CA GLY A 80 -23.49 7.99 -2.51
C GLY A 80 -24.27 8.51 -3.73
N LYS A 81 -25.04 7.64 -4.40
CA LYS A 81 -26.12 8.14 -5.26
C LYS A 81 -27.22 8.85 -4.44
N GLY A 82 -27.16 8.76 -3.11
CA GLY A 82 -27.91 9.62 -2.20
C GLY A 82 -27.10 10.86 -1.86
N GLY A 83 -27.78 11.99 -1.67
CA GLY A 83 -27.17 13.23 -1.19
C GLY A 83 -26.55 13.08 0.21
N VAL A 84 -26.31 14.23 0.86
CA VAL A 84 -25.78 14.28 2.22
C VAL A 84 -26.54 13.31 3.15
N PRO A 85 -25.84 12.43 3.89
CA PRO A 85 -26.50 11.52 4.82
C PRO A 85 -27.30 12.30 5.86
N ALA A 86 -28.56 11.91 6.07
CA ALA A 86 -29.36 12.48 7.16
C ALA A 86 -28.75 12.07 8.52
N LEU A 87 -28.68 13.02 9.45
CA LEU A 87 -28.21 12.80 10.82
C LEU A 87 -29.39 12.93 11.81
N PRO A 88 -30.29 11.93 11.86
CA PRO A 88 -31.40 11.95 12.80
C PRO A 88 -30.87 11.97 14.23
N MET A 89 -31.68 12.46 15.16
CA MET A 89 -31.32 12.43 16.57
C MET A 89 -31.18 10.99 17.06
N GLY A 90 -30.22 10.76 17.94
CA GLY A 90 -29.97 9.45 18.54
C GLY A 90 -29.77 9.52 20.05
N VAL A 91 -29.74 8.34 20.66
CA VAL A 91 -29.51 8.19 22.10
C VAL A 91 -28.20 8.85 22.51
N GLY A 92 -28.25 9.63 23.59
CA GLY A 92 -27.09 10.37 24.11
C GLY A 92 -26.83 11.72 23.45
N ASP A 93 -27.59 12.11 22.43
CA ASP A 93 -27.55 13.48 21.92
C ASP A 93 -28.06 14.46 22.97
N VAL A 94 -27.50 15.66 22.99
CA VAL A 94 -27.89 16.75 23.88
C VAL A 94 -28.48 17.87 23.06
N VAL A 95 -29.72 18.23 23.38
CA VAL A 95 -30.47 19.27 22.70
C VAL A 95 -30.90 20.36 23.68
N GLN A 96 -30.99 21.59 23.20
CA GLN A 96 -31.66 22.68 23.88
C GLN A 96 -32.97 22.95 23.17
N VAL A 97 -34.04 23.04 23.95
CA VAL A 97 -35.38 23.34 23.46
C VAL A 97 -35.72 24.75 23.89
N ALA A 98 -35.97 25.63 22.93
CA ALA A 98 -36.55 26.95 23.16
C ALA A 98 -38.02 26.93 22.75
N ILE A 99 -38.89 27.44 23.61
CA ILE A 99 -40.33 27.51 23.38
C ILE A 99 -40.73 28.98 23.38
N PHE A 100 -41.31 29.42 22.28
CA PHE A 100 -41.87 30.75 22.08
C PHE A 100 -43.40 30.67 22.19
N GLU A 101 -44.02 31.71 22.71
CA GLU A 101 -45.48 31.92 22.66
C GLU A 101 -45.75 33.26 21.95
N SER A 102 -46.88 33.38 21.26
CA SER A 102 -47.16 34.59 20.47
C SER A 102 -47.44 35.82 21.34
N GLN A 103 -47.85 35.63 22.60
CA GLN A 103 -48.17 36.68 23.56
C GLN A 103 -47.79 36.28 24.99
N ALA A 104 -47.63 37.28 25.88
CA ALA A 104 -47.47 37.03 27.31
C ALA A 104 -48.80 36.60 27.96
N GLY A 105 -48.70 35.90 29.09
CA GLY A 105 -49.83 35.36 29.83
C GLY A 105 -50.14 33.88 29.56
N GLY A 106 -49.29 33.21 28.78
CA GLY A 106 -49.39 31.77 28.51
C GLY A 106 -48.70 30.90 29.57
N LEU A 107 -48.49 29.64 29.22
CA LEU A 107 -47.98 28.60 30.13
C LEU A 107 -46.50 28.81 30.46
N PHE A 108 -45.75 29.33 29.49
CA PHE A 108 -44.31 29.52 29.60
C PHE A 108 -43.92 30.99 29.81
N ILE A 109 -44.77 31.94 29.40
CA ILE A 109 -44.52 33.37 29.47
C ILE A 109 -45.56 34.03 30.39
N PRO A 110 -45.22 34.34 31.66
CA PRO A 110 -46.15 35.02 32.57
C PRO A 110 -46.38 36.49 32.16
N ASN A 111 -47.53 37.05 32.56
CA ASN A 111 -47.95 38.44 32.26
C ASN A 111 -47.16 39.54 33.00
N ASP A 112 -46.28 39.18 33.94
CA ASP A 112 -45.57 40.16 34.77
C ASP A 112 -44.40 40.78 34.00
N ALA A 113 -44.51 42.09 33.74
CA ALA A 113 -43.67 42.88 32.83
C ALA A 113 -42.22 43.15 33.31
N GLY A 114 -41.68 42.35 34.23
CA GLY A 114 -40.52 42.76 35.04
C GLY A 114 -39.17 42.09 34.79
N SER A 115 -39.06 40.94 34.08
CA SER A 115 -37.82 40.14 34.24
C SER A 115 -37.29 39.35 33.04
N ARG A 116 -37.89 39.35 31.85
CA ARG A 116 -37.36 38.56 30.72
C ARG A 116 -37.29 39.35 29.40
N PRO A 117 -36.11 39.47 28.77
CA PRO A 117 -35.93 40.23 27.53
C PRO A 117 -36.40 39.48 26.25
N GLY A 118 -37.47 38.68 26.31
CA GLY A 118 -37.98 38.00 25.12
C GLY A 118 -39.23 37.14 25.35
N ASN A 119 -39.96 36.88 24.25
CA ASN A 119 -41.16 36.03 24.24
C ASN A 119 -40.80 34.53 24.13
N PHE A 120 -39.81 34.05 24.90
CA PHE A 120 -39.44 32.63 24.91
C PHE A 120 -38.82 32.17 26.22
N ILE A 121 -38.85 30.86 26.44
CA ILE A 121 -38.08 30.18 27.47
C ILE A 121 -37.15 29.15 26.84
N SER A 122 -35.89 29.14 27.27
CA SER A 122 -34.97 28.05 26.97
C SER A 122 -35.00 27.04 28.10
N LEU A 123 -35.39 25.81 27.78
CA LEU A 123 -35.31 24.71 28.74
C LEU A 123 -33.84 24.36 29.01
N PRO A 124 -33.53 23.83 30.21
CA PRO A 124 -32.22 23.23 30.47
C PRO A 124 -31.91 22.15 29.43
N ASN A 125 -30.62 21.96 29.13
CA ASN A 125 -30.17 20.96 28.15
C ASN A 125 -30.78 19.58 28.45
N GLN A 126 -31.48 19.02 27.47
CA GLN A 126 -32.09 17.70 27.54
C GLN A 126 -31.20 16.70 26.81
N THR A 127 -30.90 15.58 27.46
CA THR A 127 -30.20 14.47 26.82
C THR A 127 -31.23 13.45 26.37
N VAL A 128 -31.11 12.94 25.14
CA VAL A 128 -31.94 11.84 24.64
C VAL A 128 -31.63 10.60 25.48
N ASP A 129 -32.65 10.14 26.22
CA ASP A 129 -32.53 9.01 27.14
C ASP A 129 -32.31 7.67 26.42
N ARG A 130 -32.07 6.61 27.20
CA ARG A 130 -31.82 5.26 26.64
C ARG A 130 -33.05 4.69 25.93
N GLU A 131 -34.24 5.10 26.38
CA GLU A 131 -35.52 4.82 25.74
C GLU A 131 -35.78 5.75 24.55
N GLY A 132 -34.80 6.57 24.13
CA GLY A 132 -34.80 7.40 22.95
C GLY A 132 -35.68 8.65 23.00
N ASN A 133 -36.03 9.13 24.19
CA ASN A 133 -36.93 10.25 24.41
C ASN A 133 -36.23 11.49 24.98
N ILE A 134 -36.85 12.65 24.78
CA ILE A 134 -36.57 13.88 25.52
C ILE A 134 -37.77 14.24 26.39
N SER A 135 -37.52 14.90 27.52
CA SER A 135 -38.58 15.34 28.42
C SER A 135 -38.85 16.83 28.23
N VAL A 136 -40.09 17.17 27.90
CA VAL A 136 -40.52 18.56 27.75
C VAL A 136 -41.66 18.82 28.75
N PRO A 137 -41.54 19.82 29.66
CA PRO A 137 -42.60 20.15 30.60
C PRO A 137 -43.93 20.34 29.88
N TYR A 138 -45.00 19.77 30.43
CA TYR A 138 -46.35 19.78 29.88
C TYR A 138 -46.56 19.08 28.53
N ALA A 139 -45.52 18.76 27.74
CA ALA A 139 -45.64 17.89 26.56
C ALA A 139 -45.29 16.41 26.87
N GLY A 140 -44.68 16.16 28.03
CA GLY A 140 -44.30 14.83 28.51
C GLY A 140 -43.03 14.30 27.84
N LYS A 141 -42.95 12.97 27.70
CA LYS A 141 -41.84 12.31 26.98
C LYS A 141 -42.14 12.30 25.48
N ILE A 142 -41.20 12.78 24.68
CA ILE A 142 -41.28 12.84 23.22
C ILE A 142 -40.20 11.94 22.64
N ARG A 143 -40.56 11.03 21.73
CA ARG A 143 -39.59 10.13 21.09
C ARG A 143 -38.74 10.91 20.08
N ALA A 144 -37.44 11.01 20.32
CA ALA A 144 -36.50 11.73 19.46
C ALA A 144 -35.64 10.81 18.58
N THR A 145 -35.33 9.60 19.06
CA THR A 145 -34.40 8.70 18.34
C THR A 145 -34.92 8.28 16.97
N GLY A 146 -34.09 8.46 15.94
CA GLY A 146 -34.37 8.11 14.55
C GLY A 146 -35.18 9.15 13.79
N ARG A 147 -35.47 10.30 14.39
CA ARG A 147 -36.25 11.39 13.78
C ARG A 147 -35.40 12.60 13.51
N ASN A 148 -35.83 13.38 12.51
CA ASN A 148 -35.26 14.69 12.26
C ASN A 148 -35.69 15.67 13.35
N VAL A 149 -34.95 16.76 13.48
CA VAL A 149 -35.19 17.77 14.52
C VAL A 149 -36.54 18.45 14.29
N GLU A 150 -36.88 18.70 13.03
CA GLU A 150 -38.12 19.33 12.60
C GLU A 150 -39.35 18.48 12.98
N ASP A 151 -39.28 17.15 12.78
CA ASP A 151 -40.37 16.24 13.13
C ASP A 151 -40.66 16.24 14.63
N VAL A 152 -39.63 16.43 15.46
CA VAL A 152 -39.75 16.49 16.92
C VAL A 152 -40.23 17.86 17.37
N GLN A 153 -39.80 18.94 16.70
CA GLN A 153 -40.34 20.28 16.93
C GLN A 153 -41.86 20.31 16.74
N SER A 154 -42.34 19.83 15.60
CA SER A 154 -43.78 19.82 15.30
C SER A 154 -44.61 18.99 16.28
N GLU A 155 -44.09 17.86 16.77
CA GLU A 155 -44.80 17.08 17.78
C GLU A 155 -44.87 17.81 19.13
N ILE A 156 -43.82 18.52 19.53
CA ILE A 156 -43.85 19.30 20.77
C ILE A 156 -44.89 20.44 20.64
N GLU A 157 -44.92 21.11 19.49
CA GLU A 157 -45.91 22.16 19.20
C GLU A 157 -47.33 21.61 19.30
N GLU A 158 -47.62 20.46 18.67
CA GLU A 158 -48.93 19.81 18.71
C GLU A 158 -49.35 19.45 20.15
N ARG A 159 -48.42 18.89 20.94
CA ARG A 159 -48.72 18.52 22.34
C ARG A 159 -48.90 19.72 23.27
N LEU A 160 -48.29 20.86 22.93
CA LEU A 160 -48.42 22.11 23.69
C LEU A 160 -49.58 22.99 23.22
N ALA A 161 -50.14 22.76 22.03
CA ALA A 161 -51.16 23.61 21.41
C ALA A 161 -52.41 23.83 22.29
N ASN A 162 -52.81 22.85 23.10
CA ASN A 162 -53.96 22.95 24.00
C ASN A 162 -53.63 23.59 25.36
N ARG A 163 -52.38 24.00 25.59
CA ARG A 163 -51.90 24.48 26.90
C ARG A 163 -51.13 25.79 26.82
N ALA A 164 -50.45 26.06 25.71
CA ALA A 164 -49.70 27.27 25.42
C ALA A 164 -50.38 28.09 24.31
N ILE A 165 -50.12 29.39 24.25
CA ILE A 165 -50.71 30.29 23.25
C ILE A 165 -49.83 30.26 21.99
N GLU A 166 -50.31 29.61 20.93
CA GLU A 166 -49.63 29.48 19.63
C GLU A 166 -48.13 29.14 19.79
N PRO A 167 -47.79 28.00 20.42
CA PRO A 167 -46.42 27.67 20.73
C PRO A 167 -45.60 27.47 19.45
N GLN A 168 -44.39 28.04 19.42
CA GLN A 168 -43.36 27.70 18.43
C GLN A 168 -42.14 27.12 19.13
N VAL A 169 -41.64 26.00 18.61
CA VAL A 169 -40.54 25.26 19.25
C VAL A 169 -39.33 25.30 18.35
N LEU A 170 -38.18 25.66 18.92
CA LEU A 170 -36.87 25.57 18.27
C LEU A 170 -36.00 24.60 19.04
N ILE A 171 -35.46 23.59 18.35
CA ILE A 171 -34.51 22.65 18.94
C ILE A 171 -33.13 22.91 18.35
N THR A 172 -32.16 23.17 19.22
CA THR A 172 -30.75 23.31 18.85
C THR A 172 -29.98 22.10 19.36
N LYS A 173 -29.31 21.37 18.45
CA LYS A 173 -28.45 20.24 18.80
C LYS A 173 -27.12 20.76 19.35
N ILE A 174 -26.90 20.64 20.66
CA ILE A 174 -25.67 21.10 21.33
C ILE A 174 -24.54 20.10 21.10
N SER A 175 -24.83 18.82 21.25
CA SER A 175 -23.86 17.74 21.05
C SER A 175 -24.56 16.54 20.45
N SER A 176 -24.00 16.00 19.38
CA SER A 176 -24.48 14.78 18.74
C SER A 176 -23.49 13.67 19.01
N ARG A 177 -23.75 12.91 20.07
CA ARG A 177 -22.94 11.74 20.42
C ARG A 177 -23.28 10.56 19.53
N SER A 178 -24.51 10.54 19.00
CA SER A 178 -24.97 9.51 18.09
C SER A 178 -24.42 9.69 16.67
N ALA A 179 -24.11 10.92 16.24
CA ALA A 179 -23.53 11.24 14.94
C ALA A 179 -22.01 11.46 15.00
N GLN A 180 -21.26 10.46 15.47
CA GLN A 180 -19.80 10.52 15.52
C GLN A 180 -19.14 9.49 14.61
N ALA A 181 -17.99 9.84 14.06
CA ALA A 181 -17.04 8.93 13.42
C ALA A 181 -15.70 8.97 14.16
N SER A 182 -14.89 7.92 14.02
CA SER A 182 -13.57 7.86 14.67
C SER A 182 -12.47 7.94 13.62
N VAL A 183 -11.41 8.71 13.90
CA VAL A 183 -10.17 8.74 13.11
C VAL A 183 -9.02 8.26 13.97
N LEU A 184 -8.32 7.23 13.51
CA LEU A 184 -7.26 6.55 14.25
C LEU A 184 -6.03 6.32 13.35
N GLY A 185 -4.91 5.95 13.98
CA GLY A 185 -3.68 5.57 13.29
C GLY A 185 -2.72 6.74 13.06
N ASP A 186 -2.03 6.76 11.92
CA ASP A 186 -0.98 7.71 11.56
C ASP A 186 -1.51 9.09 11.13
N VAL A 187 -2.37 9.67 11.97
CA VAL A 187 -2.81 11.07 11.93
C VAL A 187 -2.17 11.86 13.08
N LYS A 188 -2.17 13.18 13.00
CA LYS A 188 -1.53 14.02 14.03
C LYS A 188 -2.29 13.99 15.36
N GLU A 189 -3.62 14.02 15.30
CA GLU A 189 -4.49 13.99 16.48
C GLU A 189 -5.60 12.94 16.28
N PRO A 190 -5.36 11.67 16.64
CA PRO A 190 -6.41 10.64 16.65
C PRO A 190 -7.56 11.04 17.57
N THR A 191 -8.80 11.06 17.05
CA THR A 191 -9.96 11.59 17.79
C THR A 191 -11.29 11.05 17.28
N LYS A 192 -12.34 11.27 18.07
CA LYS A 192 -13.73 11.13 17.62
C LYS A 192 -14.21 12.48 17.09
N VAL A 193 -14.73 12.46 15.88
CA VAL A 193 -15.27 13.62 15.18
C VAL A 193 -16.78 13.56 15.24
N GLN A 194 -17.40 14.68 15.62
CA GLN A 194 -18.84 14.87 15.47
C GLN A 194 -19.14 15.31 14.04
N LEU A 195 -20.03 14.58 13.37
CA LEU A 195 -20.36 14.80 11.97
C LEU A 195 -21.30 16.01 11.82
N SER A 196 -21.08 16.78 10.76
CA SER A 196 -21.87 17.95 10.38
C SER A 196 -23.07 17.57 9.51
N GLU A 197 -24.17 18.33 9.67
CA GLU A 197 -25.36 18.27 8.81
C GLU A 197 -25.06 18.65 7.35
N ALA A 198 -23.93 19.33 7.08
CA ALA A 198 -23.47 19.63 5.72
C ALA A 198 -22.92 18.39 4.97
N GLY A 199 -22.64 17.31 5.70
CA GLY A 199 -22.12 16.06 5.16
C GLY A 199 -20.60 16.05 5.06
N ASP A 200 -19.94 15.46 6.05
CA ASP A 200 -18.49 15.30 6.05
C ASP A 200 -18.07 14.09 5.21
N ARG A 201 -16.97 14.26 4.47
CA ARG A 201 -16.33 13.20 3.68
C ARG A 201 -15.05 12.72 4.34
N VAL A 202 -14.50 11.62 3.85
CA VAL A 202 -13.31 10.98 4.43
C VAL A 202 -12.15 11.98 4.62
N LEU A 203 -11.88 12.83 3.63
CA LEU A 203 -10.83 13.85 3.72
C LEU A 203 -11.13 14.95 4.75
N ASP A 204 -12.39 15.33 4.95
CA ASP A 204 -12.79 16.31 5.95
C ASP A 204 -12.55 15.76 7.36
N VAL A 205 -12.92 14.49 7.57
CA VAL A 205 -12.73 13.83 8.86
C VAL A 205 -11.24 13.64 9.19
N ILE A 206 -10.39 13.30 8.20
CA ILE A 206 -8.92 13.29 8.37
C ILE A 206 -8.39 14.69 8.70
N SER A 207 -8.97 15.74 8.10
CA SER A 207 -8.58 17.13 8.37
C SER A 207 -8.90 17.56 9.80
N TYR A 208 -10.01 17.10 10.37
CA TYR A 208 -10.33 17.32 11.78
C TYR A 208 -9.30 16.67 12.73
N ALA A 209 -8.68 15.55 12.33
CA ALA A 209 -7.55 14.93 13.03
C ALA A 209 -6.19 15.63 12.76
N LYS A 210 -6.21 16.88 12.27
CA LYS A 210 -5.06 17.72 11.90
C LYS A 210 -4.21 17.19 10.73
N GLY A 211 -4.77 16.27 9.95
CA GLY A 211 -4.11 15.65 8.79
C GLY A 211 -3.18 14.50 9.16
N LEU A 212 -2.42 14.03 8.17
CA LEU A 212 -1.52 12.88 8.28
C LEU A 212 -0.28 13.20 9.15
N SER A 213 0.23 12.18 9.84
CA SER A 213 1.51 12.19 10.54
C SER A 213 2.68 11.69 9.67
N ALA A 214 2.38 10.94 8.61
CA ALA A 214 3.35 10.39 7.66
C ALA A 214 3.22 11.05 6.29
N PRO A 215 4.24 10.92 5.41
CA PRO A 215 4.12 11.36 4.02
C PRO A 215 2.94 10.71 3.31
N ASN A 216 2.25 11.48 2.46
CA ASN A 216 1.08 11.02 1.71
C ASN A 216 1.35 9.73 0.92
N ILE A 217 2.58 9.59 0.39
CA ILE A 217 3.02 8.47 -0.45
C ILE A 217 3.02 7.13 0.29
N GLU A 218 3.25 7.17 1.60
CA GLU A 218 3.30 6.01 2.49
C GLU A 218 1.97 5.78 3.21
N SER A 219 0.98 6.67 3.01
CA SER A 219 -0.24 6.66 3.80
C SER A 219 -1.37 5.96 3.06
N TYR A 220 -2.03 5.02 3.75
CA TYR A 220 -3.24 4.36 3.29
C TYR A 220 -4.39 4.67 4.23
N VAL A 221 -5.57 4.87 3.66
CA VAL A 221 -6.80 5.13 4.39
C VAL A 221 -7.69 3.90 4.30
N THR A 222 -8.03 3.35 5.45
CA THR A 222 -8.93 2.22 5.60
C THR A 222 -10.22 2.70 6.25
N LEU A 223 -11.34 2.61 5.51
CA LEU A 223 -12.67 2.90 6.04
C LEU A 223 -13.34 1.59 6.48
N ILE A 224 -13.77 1.56 7.73
CA ILE A 224 -14.53 0.47 8.34
C ILE A 224 -15.95 0.96 8.60
N ARG A 225 -16.92 0.36 7.91
CA ARG A 225 -18.34 0.70 8.00
C ARG A 225 -19.19 -0.55 8.13
N ARG A 226 -19.91 -0.69 9.25
CA ARG A 226 -20.85 -1.80 9.51
C ARG A 226 -20.22 -3.19 9.23
N GLY A 227 -18.97 -3.39 9.66
CA GLY A 227 -18.22 -4.65 9.48
C GLY A 227 -17.63 -4.88 8.09
N LYS A 228 -17.82 -3.96 7.13
CA LYS A 228 -17.13 -3.96 5.85
C LYS A 228 -15.93 -3.03 5.90
N THR A 229 -14.84 -3.43 5.24
CA THR A 229 -13.59 -2.68 5.20
C THR A 229 -13.20 -2.43 3.76
N ALA A 230 -12.81 -1.20 3.44
CA ALA A 230 -12.17 -0.88 2.18
C ALA A 230 -10.97 0.02 2.42
N ARG A 231 -9.92 -0.18 1.63
CA ARG A 231 -8.63 0.48 1.80
C ARG A 231 -8.19 1.12 0.51
N VAL A 232 -7.78 2.39 0.56
CA VAL A 232 -7.33 3.18 -0.58
C VAL A 232 -6.01 3.88 -0.24
N ASN A 233 -5.15 4.08 -1.24
CA ASN A 233 -3.96 4.92 -1.07
C ASN A 233 -4.38 6.39 -0.92
N TYR A 234 -3.73 7.13 -0.01
CA TYR A 234 -4.11 8.52 0.26
C TYR A 234 -3.94 9.44 -0.96
N ASN A 235 -2.87 9.29 -1.76
CA ASN A 235 -2.72 10.10 -2.97
C ASN A 235 -3.85 9.84 -3.98
N HIS A 236 -4.26 8.58 -4.14
CA HIS A 236 -5.38 8.22 -5.00
C HIS A 236 -6.71 8.80 -4.48
N LEU A 237 -6.92 8.77 -3.15
CA LEU A 237 -8.08 9.39 -2.51
C LEU A 237 -8.15 10.91 -2.76
N VAL A 238 -7.02 11.60 -2.74
CA VAL A 238 -6.94 13.04 -3.01
C VAL A 238 -7.10 13.35 -4.50
N SER A 239 -6.47 12.57 -5.38
CA SER A 239 -6.50 12.81 -6.83
C SER A 239 -7.80 12.37 -7.50
N THR A 240 -8.58 11.51 -6.85
CA THR A 240 -9.81 10.93 -7.40
C THR A 240 -11.01 11.30 -6.55
N PRO A 241 -11.73 12.41 -6.87
CA PRO A 241 -12.83 12.92 -6.04
C PRO A 241 -13.95 11.91 -5.75
N SER A 242 -14.16 10.93 -6.64
CA SER A 242 -15.16 9.89 -6.45
C SER A 242 -14.82 8.90 -5.33
N GLU A 243 -13.56 8.79 -4.93
CA GLU A 243 -13.14 7.99 -3.76
C GLU A 243 -13.42 8.70 -2.43
N ASN A 244 -13.53 10.03 -2.43
CA ASN A 244 -13.80 10.82 -1.23
C ASN A 244 -15.28 10.77 -0.86
N ILE A 245 -15.75 9.61 -0.41
CA ILE A 245 -17.17 9.37 -0.08
C ILE A 245 -17.58 10.02 1.25
N TYR A 246 -18.90 10.21 1.43
CA TYR A 246 -19.47 10.67 2.71
C TYR A 246 -19.21 9.67 3.84
N VAL A 247 -18.93 10.19 5.02
CA VAL A 247 -18.78 9.45 6.28
C VAL A 247 -20.13 9.39 6.97
N VAL A 248 -20.45 8.25 7.58
CA VAL A 248 -21.71 8.06 8.30
C VAL A 248 -21.45 7.78 9.78
N PRO A 249 -22.45 8.01 10.65
CA PRO A 249 -22.31 7.70 12.07
C PRO A 249 -21.85 6.26 12.33
N GLY A 250 -20.86 6.11 13.20
CA GLY A 250 -20.26 4.83 13.58
C GLY A 250 -19.11 4.35 12.66
N ASP A 251 -18.79 5.08 11.60
CA ASP A 251 -17.63 4.78 10.78
C ASP A 251 -16.32 4.93 11.58
N THR A 252 -15.35 4.08 11.24
CA THR A 252 -13.97 4.22 11.70
C THR A 252 -13.06 4.38 10.50
N ILE A 253 -12.33 5.49 10.47
CA ILE A 253 -11.30 5.79 9.49
C ILE A 253 -9.96 5.51 10.16
N MET A 254 -9.25 4.52 9.65
CA MET A 254 -7.92 4.16 10.09
C MET A 254 -6.91 4.63 9.05
N VAL A 255 -5.91 5.38 9.46
CA VAL A 255 -4.78 5.77 8.61
C VAL A 255 -3.57 4.92 8.98
N GLU A 256 -3.00 4.24 8.02
CA GLU A 256 -1.86 3.35 8.23
C GLU A 256 -0.69 3.80 7.35
N ARG A 257 0.50 3.91 7.94
CA ARG A 257 1.74 4.09 7.21
C ARG A 257 2.29 2.74 6.75
N GLU A 258 2.43 2.59 5.44
CA GLU A 258 3.11 1.46 4.82
C GLU A 258 4.31 1.95 4.01
N ARG A 259 5.52 1.69 4.54
CA ARG A 259 6.77 1.93 3.82
C ARG A 259 7.00 0.81 2.83
N ARG A 260 6.74 1.08 1.56
CA ARG A 260 7.06 0.13 0.50
C ARG A 260 8.55 0.09 0.28
N THR A 261 9.10 -1.11 0.11
CA THR A 261 10.53 -1.33 -0.11
C THR A 261 10.76 -2.31 -1.24
N TYR A 262 11.90 -2.20 -1.92
CA TYR A 262 12.39 -3.22 -2.83
C TYR A 262 13.83 -3.57 -2.46
N LEU A 263 14.28 -4.72 -2.94
CA LEU A 263 15.66 -5.17 -2.77
C LEU A 263 16.38 -5.08 -4.11
N ALA A 264 17.66 -4.72 -4.11
CA ALA A 264 18.53 -4.83 -5.27
C ALA A 264 19.79 -5.62 -4.91
N PHE A 265 20.16 -6.57 -5.78
CA PHE A 265 21.31 -7.45 -5.60
C PHE A 265 22.04 -7.72 -6.91
N GLY A 266 23.28 -8.21 -6.79
CA GLY A 266 24.05 -8.76 -7.91
C GLY A 266 25.07 -7.76 -8.44
N ALA A 267 25.12 -7.64 -9.77
CA ALA A 267 26.03 -6.74 -10.48
C ALA A 267 25.47 -5.31 -10.64
N SER A 268 24.69 -4.83 -9.67
CA SER A 268 24.27 -3.44 -9.54
C SER A 268 25.29 -2.62 -8.75
N GLY A 269 25.26 -1.29 -8.90
CA GLY A 269 26.18 -0.37 -8.21
C GLY A 269 26.09 -0.46 -6.68
N LEU A 270 24.86 -0.53 -6.16
CA LEU A 270 24.54 -0.71 -4.75
C LEU A 270 23.71 -1.99 -4.56
N ASN A 271 23.91 -2.64 -3.42
CA ASN A 271 23.16 -3.82 -3.01
C ASN A 271 22.52 -3.57 -1.64
N GLY A 272 21.23 -3.89 -1.49
CA GLY A 272 20.53 -3.68 -0.23
C GLY A 272 19.03 -3.44 -0.39
N ARG A 273 18.42 -2.94 0.70
CA ARG A 273 17.01 -2.57 0.75
C ARG A 273 16.84 -1.07 0.51
N PHE A 274 15.92 -0.73 -0.38
CA PHE A 274 15.62 0.63 -0.78
C PHE A 274 14.15 0.95 -0.51
N GLU A 275 13.87 2.15 0.00
CA GLU A 275 12.50 2.64 0.18
C GLU A 275 11.95 3.23 -1.14
N PHE A 276 10.65 3.10 -1.35
CA PHE A 276 9.97 3.79 -2.44
C PHE A 276 9.86 5.28 -2.08
N GLU A 277 10.45 6.16 -2.90
CA GLU A 277 10.29 7.61 -2.75
C GLU A 277 8.96 8.07 -3.37
N ASP A 278 8.50 7.37 -4.40
CA ASP A 278 7.27 7.66 -5.13
C ASP A 278 6.27 6.50 -5.09
N ALA A 279 4.98 6.84 -5.20
CA ALA A 279 3.84 5.90 -5.25
C ALA A 279 3.93 5.03 -6.51
N ASP A 280 4.48 5.61 -7.57
CA ASP A 280 4.54 5.03 -8.90
C ASP A 280 5.97 4.73 -9.35
N LEU A 281 6.84 4.28 -8.44
CA LEU A 281 8.23 3.91 -8.74
C LEU A 281 8.31 2.93 -9.93
N LYS A 282 9.13 3.26 -10.94
CA LYS A 282 9.34 2.43 -12.14
C LYS A 282 10.64 1.64 -12.05
N LEU A 283 10.78 0.60 -12.86
CA LEU A 283 11.97 -0.25 -12.88
C LEU A 283 13.24 0.55 -13.21
N SER A 284 13.16 1.50 -14.15
CA SER A 284 14.28 2.38 -14.49
C SER A 284 14.79 3.16 -13.28
N ASP A 285 13.87 3.73 -12.50
CA ASP A 285 14.18 4.60 -11.38
C ASP A 285 14.71 3.78 -10.21
N ALA A 286 14.11 2.61 -9.96
CA ALA A 286 14.57 1.66 -8.95
C ALA A 286 15.98 1.14 -9.25
N LEU A 287 16.28 0.83 -10.52
CA LEU A 287 17.61 0.41 -10.95
C LEU A 287 18.63 1.56 -10.87
N GLY A 288 18.23 2.78 -11.25
CA GLY A 288 19.06 3.98 -11.10
C GLY A 288 19.40 4.27 -9.63
N LYS A 289 18.41 4.15 -8.74
CA LYS A 289 18.59 4.30 -7.29
C LYS A 289 19.47 3.19 -6.70
N ALA A 290 19.46 2.00 -7.28
CA ALA A 290 20.41 0.94 -6.95
C ALA A 290 21.81 1.15 -7.58
N GLY A 291 22.12 2.34 -8.11
CA GLY A 291 23.42 2.68 -8.69
C GLY A 291 23.64 2.19 -10.12
N GLY A 292 22.60 1.70 -10.80
CA GLY A 292 22.69 1.21 -12.17
C GLY A 292 23.47 -0.10 -12.32
N LEU A 293 23.83 -0.42 -13.56
CA LEU A 293 24.61 -1.62 -13.90
C LEU A 293 26.10 -1.31 -13.78
N LEU A 294 26.87 -2.26 -13.22
CA LEU A 294 28.32 -2.18 -13.22
C LEU A 294 28.88 -2.65 -14.57
N ASP A 295 29.43 -1.74 -15.37
CA ASP A 295 29.97 -2.04 -16.72
C ASP A 295 30.98 -3.20 -16.73
N SER A 296 31.84 -3.28 -15.72
CA SER A 296 32.86 -4.33 -15.59
C SER A 296 32.33 -5.71 -15.22
N ARG A 297 31.07 -5.80 -14.78
CA ARG A 297 30.53 -7.00 -14.13
C ARG A 297 29.18 -7.45 -14.68
N ALA A 298 28.28 -6.53 -14.99
CA ALA A 298 26.88 -6.81 -15.29
C ALA A 298 26.69 -7.39 -16.68
N ASP A 299 25.73 -8.32 -16.82
CA ASP A 299 25.16 -8.63 -18.12
C ASP A 299 23.92 -7.73 -18.34
N PRO A 300 23.99 -6.72 -19.23
CA PRO A 300 22.84 -5.85 -19.50
C PRO A 300 21.64 -6.57 -20.10
N ALA A 301 21.79 -7.78 -20.65
CA ALA A 301 20.65 -8.54 -21.14
C ALA A 301 19.85 -9.26 -20.04
N GLN A 302 20.39 -9.30 -18.82
CA GLN A 302 19.94 -10.20 -17.75
C GLN A 302 19.71 -9.42 -16.44
N VAL A 303 18.81 -8.43 -16.55
CA VAL A 303 18.26 -7.71 -15.39
C VAL A 303 16.91 -8.34 -15.06
N TYR A 304 16.75 -8.81 -13.83
CA TYR A 304 15.56 -9.56 -13.42
C TYR A 304 14.79 -8.85 -12.31
N VAL A 305 13.46 -8.97 -12.34
CA VAL A 305 12.56 -8.59 -11.25
C VAL A 305 11.82 -9.83 -10.76
N TYR A 306 12.05 -10.23 -9.52
CA TYR A 306 11.33 -11.33 -8.88
C TYR A 306 10.11 -10.76 -8.18
N ARG A 307 8.93 -11.30 -8.52
CA ARG A 307 7.63 -10.85 -8.01
C ARG A 307 6.67 -12.02 -7.85
N ILE A 308 5.83 -11.97 -6.83
CA ILE A 308 4.68 -12.87 -6.71
C ILE A 308 3.48 -12.23 -7.43
N VAL A 309 2.88 -12.97 -8.38
CA VAL A 309 1.80 -12.46 -9.23
C VAL A 309 0.56 -13.35 -9.10
N LYS A 310 -0.62 -12.74 -9.03
CA LYS A 310 -1.88 -13.47 -9.04
C LYS A 310 -2.08 -14.22 -10.36
N ARG A 311 -2.53 -15.46 -10.25
CA ARG A 311 -2.74 -16.39 -11.37
C ARG A 311 -3.67 -15.82 -12.45
N ASP A 312 -4.70 -15.09 -12.05
CA ASP A 312 -5.69 -14.50 -12.97
C ASP A 312 -5.03 -13.55 -13.98
N LEU A 313 -4.03 -12.78 -13.55
CA LEU A 313 -3.27 -11.89 -14.42
C LEU A 313 -2.46 -12.68 -15.46
N LEU A 314 -1.81 -13.77 -15.03
CA LEU A 314 -1.06 -14.65 -15.93
C LEU A 314 -1.94 -15.37 -16.95
N VAL A 315 -3.15 -15.77 -16.55
CA VAL A 315 -4.13 -16.36 -17.48
C VAL A 315 -4.58 -15.35 -18.53
N LYS A 316 -4.83 -14.08 -18.13
CA LYS A 316 -5.13 -12.99 -19.08
C LYS A 316 -3.99 -12.74 -20.08
N LEU A 317 -2.74 -12.94 -19.66
CA LEU A 317 -1.56 -12.90 -20.52
C LEU A 317 -1.41 -14.12 -21.45
N GLY A 318 -2.31 -15.10 -21.39
CA GLY A 318 -2.23 -16.34 -22.18
C GLY A 318 -1.15 -17.31 -21.67
N ILE A 319 -0.65 -17.14 -20.45
CA ILE A 319 0.37 -17.99 -19.87
C ILE A 319 -0.28 -19.24 -19.26
N ASN A 320 0.20 -20.42 -19.64
CA ASN A 320 -0.29 -21.66 -19.07
C ASN A 320 0.15 -21.81 -17.61
N THR A 321 -0.78 -21.57 -16.68
CA THR A 321 -0.52 -21.64 -15.24
C THR A 321 -0.79 -23.03 -14.63
N SER A 322 -1.18 -24.05 -15.41
CA SER A 322 -1.57 -25.38 -14.89
C SER A 322 -0.52 -26.06 -13.99
N LYS A 323 0.75 -25.69 -14.13
CA LYS A 323 1.86 -26.23 -13.34
C LYS A 323 1.97 -25.66 -11.93
N PHE A 324 1.29 -24.56 -11.62
CA PHE A 324 1.36 -23.92 -10.31
C PHE A 324 0.17 -24.37 -9.45
N ALA A 325 0.38 -24.70 -8.18
CA ALA A 325 -0.71 -25.18 -7.32
C ALA A 325 -1.56 -24.03 -6.72
N GLY A 326 -0.97 -22.86 -6.51
CA GLY A 326 -1.60 -21.72 -5.80
C GLY A 326 -2.25 -20.65 -6.69
N GLN A 327 -2.94 -19.69 -6.05
CA GLN A 327 -3.37 -18.44 -6.69
C GLN A 327 -2.21 -17.45 -6.86
N ASP A 328 -1.18 -17.59 -6.03
CA ASP A 328 0.05 -16.79 -6.10
C ASP A 328 1.12 -17.58 -6.85
N VAL A 329 1.64 -16.98 -7.92
CA VAL A 329 2.64 -17.58 -8.80
C VAL A 329 3.93 -16.76 -8.73
N PRO A 330 5.07 -17.37 -8.38
CA PRO A 330 6.36 -16.72 -8.51
C PRO A 330 6.69 -16.45 -9.98
N VAL A 331 7.01 -15.19 -10.29
CA VAL A 331 7.34 -14.72 -11.63
C VAL A 331 8.67 -13.98 -11.59
N ILE A 332 9.52 -14.28 -12.56
CA ILE A 332 10.72 -13.54 -12.84
C ILE A 332 10.48 -12.79 -14.15
N PHE A 333 10.50 -11.46 -14.08
CA PHE A 333 10.48 -10.61 -15.27
C PHE A 333 11.91 -10.33 -15.71
N ARG A 334 12.24 -10.56 -16.99
CA ARG A 334 13.55 -10.27 -17.57
C ARG A 334 13.48 -8.97 -18.39
N ALA A 335 14.36 -8.03 -18.07
CA ALA A 335 14.62 -6.83 -18.85
C ALA A 335 15.97 -6.99 -19.57
N ASN A 336 15.92 -7.12 -20.90
CA ASN A 336 17.09 -7.10 -21.75
C ASN A 336 17.45 -5.65 -22.14
N LEU A 337 18.34 -5.01 -21.37
CA LEU A 337 18.81 -3.64 -21.61
C LEU A 337 19.87 -3.53 -22.71
N ARG A 338 20.26 -4.62 -23.38
CA ARG A 338 21.00 -4.49 -24.67
C ARG A 338 20.08 -3.99 -25.78
N ASP A 339 18.78 -4.28 -25.67
CA ASP A 339 17.77 -3.76 -26.58
C ASP A 339 17.31 -2.38 -26.10
N PRO A 340 17.51 -1.31 -26.91
CA PRO A 340 17.04 0.03 -26.57
C PRO A 340 15.55 0.12 -26.29
N SER A 341 14.72 -0.75 -26.89
CA SER A 341 13.27 -0.76 -26.67
C SER A 341 12.91 -1.11 -25.21
N THR A 342 13.71 -1.95 -24.56
CA THR A 342 13.50 -2.34 -23.16
C THR A 342 13.77 -1.19 -22.19
N PHE A 343 14.60 -0.21 -22.54
CA PHE A 343 14.76 0.99 -21.73
C PHE A 343 13.46 1.81 -21.67
N PHE A 344 12.70 1.90 -22.76
CA PHE A 344 11.37 2.51 -22.73
C PHE A 344 10.34 1.65 -22.01
N ALA A 345 10.55 0.34 -21.97
CA ALA A 345 9.68 -0.56 -21.23
C ALA A 345 9.92 -0.47 -19.71
N SER A 346 11.18 -0.30 -19.28
CA SER A 346 11.53 -0.19 -17.86
C SER A 346 11.02 1.11 -17.22
N THR A 347 10.89 2.21 -17.97
CA THR A 347 10.24 3.45 -17.49
C THR A 347 8.72 3.32 -17.34
N LYS A 348 8.13 2.26 -17.90
CA LYS A 348 6.68 2.00 -17.79
C LYS A 348 6.35 0.87 -16.84
N PHE A 349 7.31 -0.01 -16.54
CA PHE A 349 7.11 -1.15 -15.66
C PHE A 349 7.01 -0.68 -14.20
N PRO A 350 5.82 -0.78 -13.55
CA PRO A 350 5.66 -0.36 -12.17
C PRO A 350 6.30 -1.37 -11.21
N MET A 351 7.12 -0.88 -10.29
CA MET A 351 7.64 -1.66 -9.18
C MET A 351 6.57 -1.85 -8.12
N GLN A 352 6.61 -2.97 -7.42
CA GLN A 352 5.69 -3.33 -6.33
C GLN A 352 6.45 -3.53 -5.03
N ASP A 353 5.75 -3.40 -3.91
CA ASP A 353 6.34 -3.66 -2.60
C ASP A 353 6.91 -5.09 -2.55
N ARG A 354 8.10 -5.21 -1.96
CA ARG A 354 8.89 -6.44 -1.83
C ARG A 354 9.38 -7.07 -3.14
N ASP A 355 9.36 -6.33 -4.25
CA ASP A 355 10.08 -6.75 -5.44
C ASP A 355 11.58 -6.91 -5.18
N ILE A 356 12.21 -7.84 -5.90
CA ILE A 356 13.66 -8.03 -5.86
C ILE A 356 14.22 -7.81 -7.27
N ILE A 357 15.08 -6.82 -7.41
CA ILE A 357 15.91 -6.60 -8.59
C ILE A 357 17.19 -7.43 -8.44
N TYR A 358 17.50 -8.22 -9.46
CA TYR A 358 18.74 -8.99 -9.51
C TYR A 358 19.41 -8.83 -10.86
N VAL A 359 20.67 -8.43 -10.86
CA VAL A 359 21.48 -8.29 -12.09
C VAL A 359 22.54 -9.39 -12.09
N THR A 360 22.55 -10.25 -13.12
CA THR A 360 23.58 -11.29 -13.22
C THR A 360 24.92 -10.74 -13.65
N ASN A 361 25.98 -11.53 -13.42
CA ASN A 361 27.29 -11.23 -13.99
C ASN A 361 27.29 -11.48 -15.50
N SER A 362 28.19 -10.81 -16.22
CA SER A 362 28.56 -11.15 -17.59
C SER A 362 29.43 -12.40 -17.62
N GLN A 363 29.29 -13.20 -18.69
CA GLN A 363 30.13 -14.38 -18.92
C GLN A 363 31.62 -14.02 -19.02
N ALA A 364 31.94 -12.84 -19.58
CA ALA A 364 33.31 -12.35 -19.66
C ALA A 364 33.90 -12.12 -18.26
N THR A 365 33.13 -11.58 -17.32
CA THR A 365 33.57 -11.39 -15.94
C THR A 365 33.85 -12.71 -15.23
N GLU A 366 33.05 -13.75 -15.51
CA GLU A 366 33.29 -15.10 -14.96
C GLU A 366 34.55 -15.73 -15.52
N LEU A 367 34.81 -15.56 -16.82
CA LEU A 367 36.07 -15.96 -17.45
C LEU A 367 37.26 -15.19 -16.87
N TYR A 368 37.15 -13.88 -16.67
CA TYR A 368 38.22 -13.09 -16.04
C TYR A 368 38.51 -13.55 -14.61
N LYS A 369 37.48 -13.81 -13.78
CA LYS A 369 37.64 -14.38 -12.43
C LYS A 369 38.32 -15.74 -12.47
N PHE A 370 37.97 -16.58 -13.45
CA PHE A 370 38.62 -17.87 -13.65
C PHE A 370 40.09 -17.71 -14.06
N LEU A 371 40.38 -16.84 -15.03
CA LEU A 371 41.75 -16.58 -15.49
C LEU A 371 42.61 -15.96 -14.39
N ASP A 372 42.05 -15.10 -13.54
CA ASP A 372 42.72 -14.53 -12.37
C ASP A 372 43.03 -15.63 -11.32
N LEU A 373 42.07 -16.52 -11.06
CA LEU A 373 42.29 -17.68 -10.20
C LEU A 373 43.39 -18.60 -10.76
N VAL A 374 43.37 -18.93 -12.05
CA VAL A 374 44.41 -19.75 -12.70
C VAL A 374 45.76 -19.03 -12.74
N GLY A 375 45.75 -17.73 -13.00
CA GLY A 375 46.93 -16.86 -13.00
C GLY A 375 47.55 -16.63 -11.61
N SER A 376 46.81 -16.89 -10.54
CA SER A 376 47.33 -16.88 -9.17
C SER A 376 48.12 -18.16 -8.79
N VAL A 377 47.97 -19.25 -9.57
CA VAL A 377 48.66 -20.53 -9.33
C VAL A 377 50.17 -20.52 -9.67
N PRO A 378 50.69 -19.84 -10.72
CA PRO A 378 52.11 -19.92 -11.09
C PRO A 378 53.05 -19.12 -10.19
N ALA A 379 52.56 -18.38 -9.19
CA ALA A 379 53.42 -17.67 -8.24
C ALA A 379 54.15 -18.61 -7.25
N THR A 380 53.68 -19.86 -7.11
CA THR A 380 54.31 -20.83 -6.19
C THR A 380 55.39 -21.67 -6.85
N THR A 381 55.30 -21.95 -8.15
CA THR A 381 56.34 -22.74 -8.86
C THR A 381 57.54 -21.92 -9.31
N GLY A 382 57.35 -20.61 -9.59
CA GLY A 382 58.46 -19.70 -9.89
C GLY A 382 59.41 -19.50 -8.70
N ASN A 383 58.83 -19.36 -7.50
CA ASN A 383 59.60 -19.14 -6.28
C ASN A 383 60.38 -20.39 -5.83
N VAL A 384 59.88 -21.61 -6.09
CA VAL A 384 60.62 -22.85 -5.78
C VAL A 384 61.87 -22.98 -6.65
N ALA A 385 61.82 -22.57 -7.92
CA ALA A 385 62.99 -22.60 -8.79
C ALA A 385 64.05 -21.58 -8.36
N GLU A 386 63.64 -20.37 -7.94
CA GLU A 386 64.53 -19.37 -7.36
C GLU A 386 65.10 -19.82 -6.00
N ASP A 387 64.31 -20.41 -5.12
CA ASP A 387 64.77 -20.92 -3.81
C ASP A 387 65.76 -22.08 -3.95
N VAL A 388 65.55 -22.97 -4.92
CA VAL A 388 66.49 -24.07 -5.21
C VAL A 388 67.79 -23.53 -5.79
N LEU A 389 67.74 -22.52 -6.67
CA LEU A 389 68.94 -21.85 -7.20
C LEU A 389 69.69 -21.08 -6.10
N ALA A 390 68.97 -20.37 -5.23
CA ALA A 390 69.53 -19.65 -4.09
C ALA A 390 70.18 -20.61 -3.09
N THR A 391 69.52 -21.72 -2.75
CA THR A 391 70.05 -22.76 -1.86
C THR A 391 71.29 -23.44 -2.46
N ARG A 392 71.25 -23.79 -3.76
CA ARG A 392 72.40 -24.37 -4.46
C ARG A 392 73.61 -23.42 -4.48
N ASN A 393 73.38 -22.13 -4.69
CA ASN A 393 74.43 -21.13 -4.72
C ASN A 393 75.01 -20.86 -3.33
N ALA A 394 74.18 -20.89 -2.28
CA ALA A 394 74.62 -20.77 -0.89
C ALA A 394 75.50 -21.96 -0.46
N ILE A 395 75.17 -23.20 -0.88
CA ILE A 395 75.98 -24.40 -0.58
C ILE A 395 77.33 -24.37 -1.32
N ARG A 396 77.41 -23.80 -2.52
CA ARG A 396 78.68 -23.66 -3.27
C ARG A 396 79.61 -22.57 -2.73
N ALA A 397 79.12 -21.70 -1.86
CA ALA A 397 79.90 -20.61 -1.26
C ALA A 397 80.59 -21.01 0.06
N PHE A 398 80.42 -22.26 0.51
CA PHE A 398 81.11 -22.86 1.66
C PHE A 398 82.27 -23.76 1.25
#